data_AF-F7VNK1-F1
#
_entry.id   AF-F7VNK1-F1
#
_cell.length_a   1.000
_cell.length_b   1.000
_cell.length_c   1.000
_cell.angle_alpha   90.00
_cell.angle_beta   90.00
_cell.angle_gamma   90.00
#
_symmetry.space_group_name_H-M   'P 1'
#
loop_
_entity.id
_entity.type
_entity.pdbx_description
1 polymer ?
#
loop_
_entity_poly.entity_id
_entity_poly.type
_entity_poly.pdbx_seq_one_letter_code
_entity_poly.pdbx_strand_id
1 'polypeptide(L)'
;MQIKVALPSDAVNRHTIDDEVSYHSVLAGVLIPGRVEPLKGAQVVKGSIIERVGPKDEIPSKYSSIRMWDAHVHFEGAHVAVGIYDSLKYFMPGTSTLIGAVIVDNLRQTLMAGFTSVRELCGYAGDIAPAIDSVKSIEHGVYLDEEVAAKMKEKDAILVPTRHIVEAMYAGDDDLDPRQRVKPERTIQLSIDSIKLAVKMGVKVALGTDSFSGDRYHAVSHEDNAMELRYAVETGMTPLQAIEMSTVTPPETLGPQARKSGQLKVGYDADLIAICSNPFEDIEVLIDTDNITRV
;
A
#
# COMPACT_ATOMS: atom_id res chain seq x y z
N MET A 1 -4.62 -14.09 -43.38
CA MET A 1 -5.89 -14.29 -42.63
C MET A 1 -6.05 -13.09 -41.70
N GLN A 2 -6.77 -12.06 -42.16
CA GLN A 2 -7.04 -10.85 -41.38
C GLN A 2 -8.25 -11.11 -40.49
N ILE A 3 -8.10 -10.95 -39.17
CA ILE A 3 -9.25 -10.81 -38.27
C ILE A 3 -9.48 -9.30 -38.11
N LYS A 4 -10.48 -8.80 -38.83
CA LYS A 4 -11.07 -7.47 -38.59
C LYS A 4 -12.08 -7.61 -37.46
N VAL A 5 -11.85 -6.90 -36.36
CA VAL A 5 -12.92 -6.54 -35.41
C VAL A 5 -13.36 -5.13 -35.78
N ALA A 6 -14.58 -5.01 -36.30
CA ALA A 6 -15.19 -3.72 -36.59
C ALA A 6 -15.67 -3.08 -35.27
N LEU A 7 -15.10 -1.93 -34.93
CA LEU A 7 -15.71 -0.98 -34.00
C LEU A 7 -16.35 0.16 -34.83
N PRO A 8 -17.47 0.76 -34.40
CA PRO A 8 -18.09 1.88 -35.10
C PRO A 8 -17.14 3.07 -35.23
N SER A 9 -17.21 3.77 -36.36
CA SER A 9 -16.28 4.80 -36.85
C SER A 9 -16.24 6.13 -36.09
N ASP A 10 -16.90 6.26 -34.95
CA ASP A 10 -17.24 7.57 -34.37
C ASP A 10 -16.63 7.76 -32.96
N ALA A 11 -15.55 7.03 -32.66
CA ALA A 11 -15.12 6.70 -31.29
C ALA A 11 -14.30 7.78 -30.55
N VAL A 12 -14.34 9.05 -30.95
CA VAL A 12 -13.64 10.13 -30.22
C VAL A 12 -14.39 11.44 -30.39
N ASN A 13 -14.93 12.02 -29.32
CA ASN A 13 -15.33 13.43 -29.30
C ASN A 13 -14.87 14.09 -28.00
N ARG A 14 -13.98 15.06 -28.16
CA ARG A 14 -13.44 15.92 -27.11
C ARG A 14 -14.38 17.12 -26.99
N HIS A 15 -14.89 17.41 -25.80
CA HIS A 15 -15.61 18.65 -25.56
C HIS A 15 -14.87 19.50 -24.54
N THR A 16 -14.33 20.62 -25.02
CA THR A 16 -13.95 21.77 -24.21
C THR A 16 -15.23 22.54 -23.90
N ILE A 17 -15.59 22.62 -22.61
CA ILE A 17 -16.77 23.39 -22.16
C ILE A 17 -16.36 24.83 -21.81
N ASP A 18 -15.07 25.06 -21.57
CA ASP A 18 -14.40 26.36 -21.51
C ASP A 18 -12.97 26.16 -22.03
N ASP A 19 -12.39 27.12 -22.75
CA ASP A 19 -11.15 26.99 -23.54
C ASP A 19 -9.87 26.64 -22.75
N GLU A 20 -9.93 26.38 -21.44
CA GLU A 20 -8.76 26.06 -20.60
C GLU A 20 -8.88 24.81 -19.72
N VAL A 21 -10.05 24.16 -19.57
CA VAL A 21 -10.20 23.03 -18.63
C VAL A 21 -10.99 21.84 -19.20
N SER A 22 -10.38 20.65 -19.19
CA SER A 22 -11.04 19.39 -19.55
C SER A 22 -11.81 18.78 -18.38
N TYR A 23 -12.98 18.23 -18.70
CA TYR A 23 -13.80 17.47 -17.75
C TYR A 23 -13.91 16.03 -18.23
N HIS A 24 -13.83 15.09 -17.29
CA HIS A 24 -13.99 13.66 -17.53
C HIS A 24 -15.06 13.11 -16.60
N SER A 25 -15.88 12.18 -17.09
CA SER A 25 -16.78 11.40 -16.24
C SER A 25 -16.40 9.93 -16.26
N VAL A 26 -16.52 9.30 -15.09
CA VAL A 26 -16.27 7.86 -14.91
C VAL A 26 -17.58 7.23 -14.47
N LEU A 27 -18.07 6.30 -15.28
CA LEU A 27 -19.26 5.51 -15.00
C LEU A 27 -18.83 4.10 -14.64
N ALA A 28 -19.14 3.64 -13.43
CA ALA A 28 -18.84 2.29 -12.97
C ALA A 28 -20.09 1.62 -12.40
N GLY A 29 -20.12 0.29 -12.42
CA GLY A 29 -21.19 -0.47 -11.75
C GLY A 29 -21.15 -0.25 -10.23
N VAL A 30 -19.95 -0.14 -9.67
CA VAL A 30 -19.66 0.16 -8.27
C VAL A 30 -18.46 1.11 -8.22
N LEU A 31 -18.54 2.12 -7.37
CA LEU A 31 -17.42 2.96 -6.97
C LEU A 31 -17.07 2.66 -5.51
N ILE A 32 -15.78 2.51 -5.23
CA ILE A 32 -15.25 2.28 -3.88
C ILE A 32 -14.56 3.57 -3.43
N PRO A 33 -15.23 4.39 -2.60
CA PRO A 33 -14.77 5.75 -2.30
C PRO A 33 -13.70 5.85 -1.21
N GLY A 34 -13.36 4.73 -0.57
CA GLY A 34 -12.46 4.67 0.57
C GLY A 34 -13.26 4.43 1.86
N ARG A 35 -13.46 5.48 2.67
CA ARG A 35 -14.04 5.41 4.03
C ARG A 35 -15.58 5.30 4.13
N VAL A 36 -16.28 5.26 3.00
CA VAL A 36 -17.74 5.17 2.98
C VAL A 36 -18.17 3.98 2.14
N GLU A 37 -19.40 3.52 2.38
CA GLU A 37 -19.94 2.36 1.69
C GLU A 37 -19.82 2.48 0.17
N PRO A 38 -19.45 1.38 -0.52
CA PRO A 38 -19.42 1.34 -1.98
C PRO A 38 -20.76 1.77 -2.56
N LEU A 39 -20.71 2.59 -3.61
CA LEU A 39 -21.90 3.20 -4.20
C LEU A 39 -22.06 2.79 -5.67
N LYS A 40 -23.29 2.55 -6.09
CA LYS A 40 -23.61 2.46 -7.51
C LYS A 40 -23.61 3.87 -8.08
N GLY A 41 -22.68 4.18 -8.97
CA GLY A 41 -22.60 5.56 -9.40
C GLY A 41 -21.46 5.91 -10.32
N ALA A 42 -21.13 7.19 -10.23
CA ALA A 42 -20.27 7.83 -11.17
C ALA A 42 -19.56 9.03 -10.55
N GLN A 43 -18.49 9.45 -11.22
CA GLN A 43 -17.64 10.53 -10.78
C GLN A 43 -17.43 11.52 -11.91
N VAL A 44 -17.23 12.79 -11.55
CA VAL A 44 -16.79 13.86 -12.45
C VAL A 44 -15.45 14.39 -11.96
N VAL A 45 -14.50 14.44 -12.88
CA VAL A 45 -13.13 14.91 -12.72
C VAL A 45 -12.92 16.16 -13.56
N LYS A 46 -12.27 17.17 -12.99
CA LYS A 46 -11.89 18.43 -13.63
C LYS A 46 -10.37 18.53 -13.63
N GLY A 47 -9.73 18.42 -14.79
CA GLY A 47 -8.28 18.23 -14.86
C GLY A 47 -7.86 16.95 -14.15
N SER A 48 -7.03 17.05 -13.10
CA SER A 48 -6.59 15.94 -12.25
C SER A 48 -7.31 15.88 -10.89
N ILE A 49 -8.36 16.67 -10.68
CA ILE A 49 -9.03 16.82 -9.38
C ILE A 49 -10.48 16.34 -9.47
N ILE A 50 -10.91 15.61 -8.45
CA ILE A 50 -12.29 15.14 -8.30
C ILE A 50 -13.19 16.33 -7.97
N GLU A 51 -14.19 16.58 -8.82
CA GLU A 51 -15.16 17.66 -8.62
C GLU A 51 -16.47 17.13 -8.03
N ARG A 52 -16.85 15.88 -8.34
CA ARG A 52 -18.08 15.26 -7.82
C ARG A 52 -17.99 13.74 -7.76
N VAL A 53 -18.59 13.14 -6.73
CA VAL A 53 -18.82 11.69 -6.60
C VAL A 53 -20.27 11.48 -6.19
N GLY A 54 -20.99 10.56 -6.85
CA GLY A 54 -22.38 10.26 -6.49
C GLY A 54 -23.10 9.33 -7.46
N PRO A 55 -24.41 9.12 -7.28
CA PRO A 55 -25.20 8.28 -8.17
C PRO A 55 -25.17 8.76 -9.62
N LYS A 56 -25.17 7.83 -10.57
CA LYS A 56 -25.09 8.12 -12.01
C LYS A 56 -26.22 9.04 -12.47
N ASP A 57 -27.42 8.83 -11.96
CA ASP A 57 -28.63 9.53 -12.39
C ASP A 57 -28.68 10.99 -11.91
N GLU A 58 -27.78 11.36 -10.99
CA GLU A 58 -27.63 12.71 -10.49
C GLU A 58 -26.50 13.49 -11.18
N ILE A 59 -25.79 12.90 -12.14
CA ILE A 59 -24.77 13.63 -12.91
C ILE A 59 -25.49 14.68 -13.79
N PRO A 60 -25.12 15.97 -13.67
CA PRO A 60 -25.63 16.98 -14.60
C PRO A 60 -25.41 16.56 -16.05
N SER A 61 -26.42 16.72 -16.90
CA SER A 61 -26.40 16.28 -18.30
C SER A 61 -25.18 16.77 -19.10
N LYS A 62 -24.59 17.91 -18.72
CA LYS A 62 -23.35 18.43 -19.30
C LYS A 62 -22.12 17.52 -19.16
N TYR A 63 -22.16 16.52 -18.28
CA TYR A 63 -21.04 15.60 -18.01
C TYR A 63 -21.35 14.14 -18.35
N SER A 64 -22.52 13.82 -18.90
CA SER A 64 -23.03 12.44 -19.01
C SER A 64 -22.43 11.60 -20.15
N SER A 65 -21.56 12.16 -20.99
CA SER A 65 -21.14 11.56 -22.27
C SER A 65 -19.62 11.34 -22.44
N ILE A 66 -18.82 11.37 -21.37
CA ILE A 66 -17.35 11.41 -21.47
C ILE A 66 -16.72 10.19 -20.76
N ARG A 67 -15.57 9.68 -21.23
CA ARG A 67 -14.84 8.54 -20.61
C ARG A 67 -13.32 8.83 -20.57
N MET A 68 -12.61 8.29 -19.57
CA MET A 68 -11.22 8.68 -19.17
C MET A 68 -10.14 7.59 -19.40
N TRP A 69 -8.84 7.98 -19.44
CA TRP A 69 -7.58 7.21 -19.34
C TRP A 69 -6.46 8.13 -18.77
N ASP A 70 -5.46 7.60 -18.02
CA ASP A 70 -4.19 8.29 -17.62
C ASP A 70 -2.92 7.36 -17.59
N ALA A 71 -1.70 7.94 -17.46
CA ALA A 71 -0.38 7.25 -17.42
C ALA A 71 0.67 7.92 -16.48
N HIS A 72 1.66 7.16 -15.95
CA HIS A 72 2.77 7.67 -15.08
C HIS A 72 4.12 6.90 -15.20
N VAL A 73 5.24 7.49 -14.70
CA VAL A 73 6.69 7.12 -14.86
C VAL A 73 7.47 7.09 -13.52
N HIS A 74 8.48 6.21 -13.40
CA HIS A 74 9.36 6.04 -12.22
C HIS A 74 10.74 6.72 -12.33
N PHE A 75 11.34 7.10 -11.19
CA PHE A 75 12.76 7.47 -11.04
C PHE A 75 13.40 6.75 -9.85
N GLU A 76 14.65 6.31 -10.03
CA GLU A 76 15.50 5.63 -9.04
C GLU A 76 16.85 6.36 -8.95
N GLY A 77 17.40 6.52 -7.74
CA GLY A 77 18.73 7.08 -7.51
C GLY A 77 19.57 6.16 -6.62
N ALA A 78 20.48 5.39 -7.23
CA ALA A 78 21.38 4.49 -6.52
C ALA A 78 22.84 5.02 -6.51
N HIS A 79 23.56 4.80 -5.41
CA HIS A 79 24.99 5.11 -5.28
C HIS A 79 25.85 3.84 -5.43
N VAL A 80 26.83 3.89 -6.32
CA VAL A 80 27.55 2.76 -6.97
C VAL A 80 28.72 2.15 -6.19
N ALA A 81 28.87 2.42 -4.89
CA ALA A 81 30.15 2.13 -4.20
C ALA A 81 30.17 0.88 -3.29
N VAL A 82 29.03 0.33 -2.90
CA VAL A 82 28.94 -0.97 -2.19
C VAL A 82 27.57 -1.59 -2.42
N GLY A 83 27.53 -2.89 -2.72
CA GLY A 83 26.29 -3.61 -2.96
C GLY A 83 25.53 -3.87 -1.66
N ILE A 84 24.20 -3.72 -1.70
CA ILE A 84 23.30 -3.99 -0.56
C ILE A 84 23.42 -5.42 -0.01
N TYR A 85 23.93 -6.34 -0.83
CA TYR A 85 24.15 -7.74 -0.48
C TYR A 85 25.34 -7.99 0.46
N ASP A 86 26.37 -7.14 0.44
CA ASP A 86 27.54 -7.33 1.30
C ASP A 86 27.30 -6.81 2.73
N SER A 87 26.36 -5.89 2.91
CA SER A 87 25.93 -5.42 4.23
C SER A 87 24.94 -6.38 4.92
N LEU A 88 24.08 -7.06 4.15
CA LEU A 88 23.05 -7.97 4.70
C LEU A 88 23.59 -9.32 5.20
N LYS A 89 24.81 -9.71 4.82
CA LYS A 89 25.43 -11.00 5.22
C LYS A 89 26.00 -11.03 6.63
N TYR A 90 26.05 -9.89 7.33
CA TYR A 90 26.55 -9.80 8.70
C TYR A 90 25.47 -9.21 9.61
N PHE A 91 24.51 -10.04 10.03
CA PHE A 91 23.74 -9.71 11.22
C PHE A 91 24.68 -9.62 12.42
N MET A 92 24.62 -8.53 13.17
CA MET A 92 25.39 -8.38 14.40
C MET A 92 25.05 -9.54 15.37
N PRO A 93 26.03 -10.31 15.86
CA PRO A 93 25.78 -11.29 16.91
C PRO A 93 25.46 -10.56 18.22
N GLY A 94 24.36 -10.93 18.88
CA GLY A 94 23.96 -10.30 20.15
C GLY A 94 22.51 -10.53 20.55
N THR A 95 22.13 -10.01 21.71
CA THR A 95 20.73 -9.93 22.14
C THR A 95 20.02 -8.80 21.40
N SER A 96 18.69 -8.91 21.21
CA SER A 96 17.88 -7.86 20.56
C SER A 96 18.08 -6.47 21.18
N THR A 97 18.25 -6.42 22.51
CA THR A 97 18.55 -5.18 23.26
C THR A 97 19.92 -4.59 22.89
N LEU A 98 20.94 -5.43 22.72
CA LEU A 98 22.28 -4.99 22.33
C LEU A 98 22.27 -4.47 20.88
N ILE A 99 21.56 -5.16 19.99
CA ILE A 99 21.41 -4.74 18.59
C ILE A 99 20.69 -3.39 18.53
N GLY A 100 19.57 -3.24 19.25
CA GLY A 100 18.84 -1.98 19.40
C GLY A 100 19.69 -0.82 19.95
N ALA A 101 20.51 -1.08 20.96
CA ALA A 101 21.39 -0.05 21.54
C ALA A 101 22.46 0.47 20.56
N VAL A 102 22.99 -0.42 19.69
CA VAL A 102 24.05 -0.06 18.73
C VAL A 102 23.51 0.77 17.56
N ILE A 103 22.29 0.49 17.10
CA ILE A 103 21.74 1.14 15.91
C ILE A 103 21.22 2.57 16.19
N VAL A 104 20.84 2.89 17.44
CA VAL A 104 20.29 4.22 17.80
C VAL A 104 21.23 5.37 17.44
N ASP A 105 22.53 5.23 17.71
CA ASP A 105 23.48 6.30 17.39
C ASP A 105 23.68 6.46 15.87
N ASN A 106 23.63 5.36 15.11
CA ASN A 106 23.68 5.40 13.65
C ASN A 106 22.42 6.06 13.05
N LEU A 107 21.23 5.71 13.52
CA LEU A 107 19.96 6.34 13.10
C LEU A 107 20.00 7.86 13.34
N ARG A 108 20.49 8.26 14.52
CA ARG A 108 20.66 9.67 14.89
C ARG A 108 21.65 10.38 13.97
N GLN A 109 22.82 9.80 13.73
CA GLN A 109 23.83 10.39 12.84
C GLN A 109 23.28 10.55 11.42
N THR A 110 22.50 9.60 10.91
CA THR A 110 21.86 9.70 9.60
C THR A 110 20.79 10.80 9.57
N LEU A 111 19.94 10.93 10.59
CA LEU A 111 19.01 12.06 10.69
C LEU A 111 19.75 13.42 10.70
N MET A 112 20.83 13.51 11.48
CA MET A 112 21.64 14.72 11.58
C MET A 112 22.45 15.02 10.31
N ALA A 113 22.60 14.05 9.41
CA ALA A 113 23.19 14.24 8.08
C ALA A 113 22.21 14.80 7.04
N GLY A 114 20.96 15.11 7.43
CA GLY A 114 19.97 15.78 6.59
C GLY A 114 18.92 14.85 5.97
N PHE A 115 18.90 13.56 6.35
CA PHE A 115 17.83 12.65 5.97
C PHE A 115 16.57 12.95 6.79
N THR A 116 15.42 13.00 6.14
CA THR A 116 14.15 13.43 6.76
C THR A 116 13.45 12.31 7.55
N SER A 117 13.83 11.05 7.31
CA SER A 117 13.42 9.90 8.11
C SER A 117 14.46 8.78 7.99
N VAL A 118 14.64 8.00 9.06
CA VAL A 118 15.52 6.83 9.10
C VAL A 118 14.79 5.75 9.89
N ARG A 119 14.73 4.53 9.35
CA ARG A 119 13.87 3.44 9.83
C ARG A 119 14.70 2.25 10.30
N GLU A 120 14.25 1.62 11.37
CA GLU A 120 14.87 0.42 11.94
C GLU A 120 14.23 -0.84 11.36
N LEU A 121 15.06 -1.79 10.91
CA LEU A 121 14.62 -3.08 10.41
C LEU A 121 14.58 -4.10 11.53
N CYS A 122 13.48 -4.84 11.60
CA CYS A 122 13.22 -6.04 12.43
C CYS A 122 12.57 -5.85 13.81
N GLY A 123 12.27 -4.62 14.25
CA GLY A 123 11.42 -4.39 15.42
C GLY A 123 12.00 -5.02 16.69
N TYR A 124 13.30 -4.87 16.92
CA TYR A 124 13.96 -5.35 18.13
C TYR A 124 13.42 -4.58 19.35
N ALA A 125 12.36 -5.17 19.92
CA ALA A 125 11.39 -4.75 20.94
C ALA A 125 11.93 -4.21 22.29
N GLY A 126 13.00 -3.41 22.29
CA GLY A 126 13.40 -2.64 23.46
C GLY A 126 12.57 -1.37 23.68
N ASP A 127 12.16 -0.68 22.61
CA ASP A 127 11.69 0.71 22.71
C ASP A 127 10.51 1.09 21.78
N ILE A 128 9.73 0.14 21.26
CA ILE A 128 8.56 0.47 20.42
C ILE A 128 7.53 1.27 21.23
N ALA A 129 7.28 0.89 22.49
CA ALA A 129 6.32 1.59 23.33
C ALA A 129 6.68 3.07 23.56
N PRO A 130 7.92 3.45 23.95
CA PRO A 130 8.36 4.85 23.95
C PRO A 130 8.25 5.53 22.58
N ALA A 131 8.59 4.85 21.49
CA ALA A 131 8.57 5.43 20.14
C ALA A 131 7.17 5.88 19.72
N ILE A 132 6.10 5.16 20.10
CA ILE A 132 4.70 5.52 19.77
C ILE A 132 4.34 6.94 20.23
N ASP A 133 4.96 7.46 21.30
CA ASP A 133 4.70 8.83 21.74
C ASP A 133 5.28 9.91 20.79
N SER A 134 6.10 9.50 19.82
CA SER A 134 6.88 10.39 18.96
C SER A 134 6.74 10.12 17.46
N VAL A 135 6.10 9.02 17.05
CA VAL A 135 5.98 8.62 15.64
C VAL A 135 4.53 8.33 15.25
N LYS A 136 4.19 8.56 13.97
CA LYS A 136 2.84 8.30 13.44
C LYS A 136 2.65 6.88 12.93
N SER A 137 3.71 6.24 12.44
CA SER A 137 3.68 4.86 11.94
C SER A 137 4.74 4.00 12.62
N ILE A 138 4.43 2.71 12.77
CA ILE A 138 5.33 1.65 13.20
C ILE A 138 5.42 0.64 12.06
N GLU A 139 6.63 0.39 11.57
CA GLU A 139 6.87 -0.48 10.42
C GLU A 139 7.11 -1.93 10.87
N HIS A 140 6.74 -2.88 10.03
CA HIS A 140 6.80 -4.34 10.22
C HIS A 140 5.96 -4.86 11.40
N GLY A 141 6.28 -4.41 12.62
CA GLY A 141 5.60 -4.77 13.86
C GLY A 141 5.65 -6.27 14.20
N VAL A 142 6.65 -7.02 13.74
CA VAL A 142 6.70 -8.50 13.86
C VAL A 142 6.50 -8.99 15.30
N TYR A 143 6.95 -8.22 16.30
CA TYR A 143 6.86 -8.58 17.72
C TYR A 143 5.78 -7.79 18.49
N LEU A 144 4.77 -7.25 17.80
CA LEU A 144 3.66 -6.53 18.44
C LEU A 144 2.94 -7.40 19.47
N ASP A 145 2.72 -6.86 20.66
CA ASP A 145 1.92 -7.49 21.72
C ASP A 145 0.70 -6.62 22.10
N GLU A 146 -0.09 -7.11 23.06
CA GLU A 146 -1.34 -6.45 23.48
C GLU A 146 -1.10 -5.07 24.11
N GLU A 147 -0.02 -4.89 24.85
CA GLU A 147 0.30 -3.62 25.51
C GLU A 147 0.66 -2.56 24.46
N VAL A 148 1.54 -2.93 23.52
CA VAL A 148 1.97 -2.04 22.44
C VAL A 148 0.78 -1.74 21.51
N ALA A 149 -0.03 -2.73 21.15
CA ALA A 149 -1.22 -2.54 20.31
C ALA A 149 -2.27 -1.64 20.99
N ALA A 150 -2.50 -1.80 22.30
CA ALA A 150 -3.37 -0.91 23.05
C ALA A 150 -2.86 0.54 23.03
N LYS A 151 -1.55 0.74 23.21
CA LYS A 151 -0.93 2.07 23.13
C LYS A 151 -1.01 2.66 21.73
N MET A 152 -0.76 1.87 20.68
CA MET A 152 -0.91 2.32 19.29
C MET A 152 -2.34 2.81 19.02
N LYS A 153 -3.34 2.07 19.49
CA LYS A 153 -4.74 2.46 19.36
C LYS A 153 -5.05 3.75 20.12
N GLU A 154 -4.59 3.88 21.37
CA GLU A 154 -4.78 5.09 22.17
C GLU A 154 -4.21 6.33 21.48
N LYS A 155 -3.06 6.17 20.80
CA LYS A 155 -2.31 7.26 20.17
C LYS A 155 -2.66 7.49 18.70
N ASP A 156 -3.62 6.74 18.15
CA ASP A 156 -3.93 6.71 16.72
C ASP A 156 -2.67 6.47 15.86
N ALA A 157 -1.75 5.63 16.33
CA ALA A 157 -0.58 5.21 15.57
C ALA A 157 -0.98 4.17 14.52
N ILE A 158 -0.27 4.18 13.39
CA ILE A 158 -0.52 3.32 12.25
C ILE A 158 0.49 2.17 12.26
N LEU A 159 0.03 0.92 12.20
CA LEU A 159 0.91 -0.20 11.88
C LEU A 159 1.08 -0.30 10.36
N VAL A 160 2.31 -0.46 9.89
CA VAL A 160 2.63 -0.72 8.48
C VAL A 160 3.32 -2.09 8.41
N PRO A 161 2.56 -3.20 8.37
CA PRO A 161 3.16 -4.51 8.19
C PRO A 161 3.69 -4.65 6.77
N THR A 162 4.70 -5.50 6.60
CA THR A 162 5.36 -5.81 5.31
C THR A 162 5.40 -7.31 5.14
N ARG A 163 4.23 -7.93 4.99
CA ARG A 163 4.08 -9.38 5.12
C ARG A 163 4.68 -10.13 3.93
N HIS A 164 4.64 -9.52 2.74
CA HIS A 164 5.16 -10.08 1.50
C HIS A 164 6.66 -10.36 1.59
N ILE A 165 7.47 -9.38 2.02
CA ILE A 165 8.92 -9.60 2.19
C ILE A 165 9.22 -10.69 3.23
N VAL A 166 8.44 -10.78 4.31
CA VAL A 166 8.62 -11.83 5.32
C VAL A 166 8.32 -13.20 4.73
N GLU A 167 7.29 -13.32 3.88
CA GLU A 167 7.00 -14.57 3.18
C GLU A 167 8.11 -14.91 2.19
N ALA A 168 8.42 -13.98 1.29
CA ALA A 168 9.34 -14.18 0.18
C ALA A 168 10.78 -14.51 0.64
N MET A 169 11.22 -13.97 1.78
CA MET A 169 12.58 -14.17 2.29
C MET A 169 12.72 -15.43 3.15
N TYR A 170 11.63 -15.93 3.75
CA TYR A 170 11.70 -16.97 4.77
C TYR A 170 10.91 -18.24 4.44
N ALA A 171 9.97 -18.18 3.50
CA ALA A 171 9.22 -19.35 3.07
C ALA A 171 9.98 -20.15 2.00
N GLY A 172 9.82 -21.48 2.02
CA GLY A 172 10.12 -22.33 0.87
C GLY A 172 11.59 -22.64 0.57
N ASP A 173 12.54 -22.33 1.47
CA ASP A 173 13.91 -22.83 1.32
C ASP A 173 14.01 -24.27 1.84
N ASP A 174 13.68 -25.21 0.96
CA ASP A 174 13.72 -26.64 1.23
C ASP A 174 15.14 -27.20 1.40
N ASP A 175 16.17 -26.41 1.11
CA ASP A 175 17.57 -26.80 1.28
C ASP A 175 18.12 -26.43 2.66
N LEU A 176 17.40 -25.65 3.47
CA LEU A 176 17.80 -25.35 4.85
C LEU A 176 17.73 -26.57 5.76
N ASP A 177 18.79 -26.75 6.57
CA ASP A 177 18.79 -27.70 7.69
C ASP A 177 17.62 -27.39 8.63
N PRO A 178 16.91 -28.40 9.20
CA PRO A 178 15.78 -28.17 10.09
C PRO A 178 16.06 -27.22 11.26
N ARG A 179 17.29 -27.16 11.77
CA ARG A 179 17.67 -26.21 12.83
C ARG A 179 17.71 -24.76 12.35
N GLN A 180 17.99 -24.55 11.07
CA GLN A 180 18.02 -23.24 10.43
C GLN A 180 16.60 -22.74 10.09
N ARG A 181 15.62 -23.64 9.91
CA ARG A 181 14.21 -23.30 9.64
C ARG A 181 13.44 -22.75 10.84
N VAL A 182 13.86 -23.09 12.06
CA VAL A 182 13.17 -22.69 13.31
C VAL A 182 12.97 -21.17 13.42
N LYS A 183 13.98 -20.37 13.04
CA LYS A 183 13.90 -18.91 13.13
C LYS A 183 13.03 -18.31 12.02
N PRO A 184 13.22 -18.62 10.72
CA PRO A 184 12.32 -18.26 9.63
C PRO A 184 10.84 -18.55 9.92
N GLU A 185 10.52 -19.80 10.28
CA GLU A 185 9.14 -20.23 10.57
C GLU A 185 8.55 -19.44 11.75
N ARG A 186 9.34 -19.22 12.80
CA ARG A 186 8.92 -18.40 13.94
C ARG A 186 8.67 -16.94 13.54
N THR A 187 9.52 -16.35 12.70
CA THR A 187 9.35 -14.97 12.23
C THR A 187 8.08 -14.83 11.39
N ILE A 188 7.82 -15.78 10.49
CA ILE A 188 6.58 -15.84 9.70
C ILE A 188 5.36 -15.88 10.63
N GLN A 189 5.37 -16.79 11.61
CA GLN A 189 4.26 -16.94 12.54
C GLN A 189 4.04 -15.69 13.39
N LEU A 190 5.11 -15.09 13.90
CA LEU A 190 5.03 -13.85 14.69
C LEU A 190 4.48 -12.68 13.85
N SER A 191 4.89 -12.56 12.58
CA SER A 191 4.34 -11.56 11.67
C SER A 191 2.82 -11.74 11.46
N ILE A 192 2.36 -12.98 11.26
CA ILE A 192 0.92 -13.29 11.15
C ILE A 192 0.17 -12.94 12.43
N ASP A 193 0.70 -13.37 13.57
CA ASP A 193 0.06 -13.18 14.88
C ASP A 193 -0.03 -11.70 15.26
N SER A 194 1.02 -10.93 14.97
CA SER A 194 1.06 -9.48 15.16
C SER A 194 -0.04 -8.77 14.36
N ILE A 195 -0.18 -9.07 13.07
CA ILE A 195 -1.19 -8.42 12.22
C ILE A 195 -2.60 -8.80 12.69
N LYS A 196 -2.84 -10.08 12.99
CA LYS A 196 -4.10 -10.54 13.57
C LYS A 196 -4.44 -9.82 14.87
N LEU A 197 -3.44 -9.61 15.73
CA LEU A 197 -3.61 -8.90 16.98
C LEU A 197 -3.97 -7.42 16.75
N ALA A 198 -3.25 -6.74 15.87
CA ALA A 198 -3.51 -5.36 15.50
C ALA A 198 -4.95 -5.18 14.98
N VAL A 199 -5.37 -6.04 14.04
CA VAL A 199 -6.74 -6.06 13.49
C VAL A 199 -7.78 -6.31 14.58
N LYS A 200 -7.59 -7.34 15.41
CA LYS A 200 -8.49 -7.68 16.52
C LYS A 200 -8.63 -6.54 17.52
N MET A 201 -7.54 -5.84 17.82
CA MET A 201 -7.54 -4.71 18.76
C MET A 201 -8.06 -3.41 18.14
N GLY A 202 -8.22 -3.36 16.81
CA GLY A 202 -8.65 -2.16 16.09
C GLY A 202 -7.55 -1.11 16.01
N VAL A 203 -6.29 -1.53 15.94
CA VAL A 203 -5.17 -0.67 15.56
C VAL A 203 -5.34 -0.30 14.09
N LYS A 204 -5.05 0.96 13.73
CA LYS A 204 -5.09 1.43 12.35
C LYS A 204 -3.93 0.80 11.58
N VAL A 205 -4.18 0.27 10.39
CA VAL A 205 -3.15 -0.40 9.57
C VAL A 205 -3.08 0.26 8.19
N ALA A 206 -1.88 0.46 7.66
CA ALA A 206 -1.65 0.80 6.25
C ALA A 206 -0.81 -0.30 5.61
N LEU A 207 -1.15 -0.75 4.40
CA LEU A 207 -0.37 -1.80 3.75
C LEU A 207 0.95 -1.23 3.21
N GLY A 208 2.06 -1.91 3.51
CA GLY A 208 3.38 -1.65 2.95
C GLY A 208 4.04 -2.97 2.56
N THR A 209 5.02 -2.95 1.65
CA THR A 209 5.58 -4.20 1.09
C THR A 209 7.03 -4.43 1.48
N ASP A 210 7.80 -3.33 1.61
CA ASP A 210 9.27 -3.33 1.67
C ASP A 210 9.92 -3.99 0.43
N SER A 211 9.21 -3.99 -0.70
CA SER A 211 9.78 -4.44 -1.97
C SER A 211 10.91 -3.51 -2.41
N PHE A 212 12.02 -4.08 -2.87
CA PHE A 212 13.22 -3.32 -3.25
C PHE A 212 13.78 -3.70 -4.62
N SER A 213 13.15 -4.63 -5.34
CA SER A 213 13.65 -5.10 -6.64
C SER A 213 12.81 -4.58 -7.80
N GLY A 214 13.47 -3.96 -8.77
CA GLY A 214 12.90 -3.67 -10.10
C GLY A 214 12.91 -4.86 -11.06
N ASP A 215 13.55 -5.98 -10.70
CA ASP A 215 13.44 -7.22 -11.47
C ASP A 215 12.12 -7.93 -11.14
N ARG A 216 11.29 -8.11 -12.17
CA ARG A 216 9.99 -8.82 -12.12
C ARG A 216 10.08 -10.29 -11.73
N TYR A 217 11.25 -10.91 -11.83
CA TYR A 217 11.43 -12.32 -11.46
C TYR A 217 12.01 -12.49 -10.05
N HIS A 218 12.32 -11.38 -9.37
CA HIS A 218 12.82 -11.41 -8.00
C HIS A 218 11.67 -11.64 -7.02
N ALA A 219 11.89 -12.43 -5.96
CA ALA A 219 10.86 -12.79 -4.98
C ALA A 219 10.24 -11.62 -4.18
N VAL A 220 10.81 -10.42 -4.29
CA VAL A 220 10.31 -9.17 -3.67
C VAL A 220 10.28 -8.05 -4.70
N SER A 221 9.70 -8.38 -5.85
CA SER A 221 9.54 -7.44 -6.94
C SER A 221 8.60 -6.30 -6.55
N HIS A 222 8.81 -5.13 -7.14
CA HIS A 222 7.80 -4.08 -7.13
C HIS A 222 6.50 -4.49 -7.86
N GLU A 223 6.55 -5.51 -8.73
CA GLU A 223 5.36 -6.04 -9.39
C GLU A 223 4.46 -6.84 -8.43
N ASP A 224 5.01 -7.35 -7.32
CA ASP A 224 4.29 -8.20 -6.35
C ASP A 224 3.63 -7.41 -5.20
N ASN A 225 3.63 -6.07 -5.26
CA ASN A 225 3.16 -5.21 -4.18
C ASN A 225 1.71 -5.51 -3.76
N ALA A 226 0.86 -5.88 -4.71
CA ALA A 226 -0.56 -6.16 -4.46
C ALA A 226 -0.79 -7.41 -3.59
N MET A 227 0.22 -8.28 -3.44
CA MET A 227 0.15 -9.47 -2.58
C MET A 227 -0.19 -9.13 -1.11
N GLU A 228 0.13 -7.91 -0.65
CA GLU A 228 -0.27 -7.45 0.69
C GLU A 228 -1.80 -7.46 0.90
N LEU A 229 -2.60 -7.32 -0.16
CA LEU A 229 -4.06 -7.41 -0.07
C LEU A 229 -4.52 -8.82 0.30
N ARG A 230 -3.86 -9.86 -0.23
CA ARG A 230 -4.11 -11.25 0.16
C ARG A 230 -3.80 -11.44 1.64
N TYR A 231 -2.59 -11.04 2.06
CA TYR A 231 -2.15 -11.21 3.44
C TYR A 231 -3.02 -10.44 4.44
N ALA A 232 -3.51 -9.26 4.06
CA ALA A 232 -4.48 -8.50 4.83
C ALA A 232 -5.75 -9.31 5.11
N VAL A 233 -6.33 -9.94 4.09
CA VAL A 233 -7.53 -10.78 4.23
C VAL A 233 -7.24 -12.05 5.05
N GLU A 234 -6.12 -12.72 4.79
CA GLU A 234 -5.69 -13.92 5.54
C GLU A 234 -5.46 -13.66 7.04
N THR A 235 -5.09 -12.43 7.39
CA THR A 235 -4.87 -11.99 8.78
C THR A 235 -6.11 -11.40 9.43
N GLY A 236 -7.28 -11.52 8.78
CA GLY A 236 -8.60 -11.28 9.40
C GLY A 236 -9.23 -9.94 9.03
N MET A 237 -8.68 -9.19 8.07
CA MET A 237 -9.35 -8.02 7.51
C MET A 237 -10.43 -8.45 6.52
N THR A 238 -11.52 -7.68 6.43
CA THR A 238 -12.46 -7.82 5.30
C THR A 238 -11.83 -7.28 4.01
N PRO A 239 -12.31 -7.67 2.82
CA PRO A 239 -11.82 -7.10 1.56
C PRO A 239 -11.94 -5.57 1.52
N LEU A 240 -13.02 -5.00 2.07
CA LEU A 240 -13.16 -3.55 2.17
C LEU A 240 -12.09 -2.93 3.07
N GLN A 241 -11.81 -3.53 4.23
CA GLN A 241 -10.73 -3.07 5.11
C GLN A 241 -9.37 -3.14 4.40
N ALA A 242 -9.06 -4.24 3.71
CA ALA A 242 -7.82 -4.36 2.95
C ALA A 242 -7.66 -3.24 1.90
N ILE A 243 -8.74 -2.90 1.18
CA ILE A 243 -8.77 -1.79 0.22
C ILE A 243 -8.61 -0.43 0.92
N GLU A 244 -9.31 -0.19 2.04
CA GLU A 244 -9.18 1.06 2.80
C GLU A 244 -7.77 1.27 3.35
N MET A 245 -7.10 0.19 3.73
CA MET A 245 -5.74 0.19 4.26
C MET A 245 -4.68 0.30 3.18
N SER A 246 -5.00 0.00 1.92
CA SER A 246 -4.12 0.24 0.76
C SER A 246 -4.37 1.59 0.07
N THR A 247 -5.50 2.25 0.35
CA THR A 247 -5.89 3.50 -0.33
C THR A 247 -5.94 4.68 0.62
N VAL A 248 -6.84 4.65 1.61
CA VAL A 248 -7.13 5.83 2.45
C VAL A 248 -6.15 6.02 3.60
N THR A 249 -5.66 4.91 4.15
CA THR A 249 -4.83 4.94 5.35
C THR A 249 -3.35 5.31 5.07
N PRO A 250 -2.72 4.86 3.97
CA PRO A 250 -1.31 5.18 3.72
C PRO A 250 -0.98 6.68 3.68
N PRO A 251 -1.78 7.58 3.06
CA PRO A 251 -1.53 9.02 3.12
C PRO A 251 -1.43 9.56 4.56
N GLU A 252 -2.15 8.99 5.53
CA GLU A 252 -2.12 9.43 6.93
C GLU A 252 -0.75 9.21 7.60
N THR A 253 0.07 8.29 7.08
CA THR A 253 1.44 8.06 7.58
C THR A 253 2.35 9.27 7.30
N LEU A 254 2.05 10.08 6.27
CA LEU A 254 2.82 11.26 5.90
C LEU A 254 2.34 12.54 6.61
N GLY A 255 1.23 12.46 7.35
CA GLY A 255 0.66 13.59 8.08
C GLY A 255 0.36 14.80 7.18
N PRO A 256 0.67 16.03 7.61
CA PRO A 256 0.36 17.25 6.84
C PRO A 256 1.02 17.36 5.45
N GLN A 257 2.03 16.54 5.17
CA GLN A 257 2.72 16.51 3.87
C GLN A 257 2.02 15.60 2.85
N ALA A 258 1.04 14.82 3.28
CA ALA A 258 0.29 13.93 2.43
C ALA A 258 -0.42 14.70 1.31
N ARG A 259 -0.39 14.14 0.10
CA ARG A 259 -1.31 14.56 -0.95
C ARG A 259 -2.74 14.21 -0.55
N LYS A 260 -3.70 14.91 -1.15
CA LYS A 260 -5.12 14.57 -1.01
C LYS A 260 -5.43 13.43 -1.98
N SER A 261 -4.98 12.22 -1.66
CA SER A 261 -5.12 11.04 -2.52
C SER A 261 -5.77 9.87 -1.75
N GLY A 262 -6.01 8.76 -2.45
CA GLY A 262 -6.52 7.52 -1.85
C GLY A 262 -8.03 7.50 -1.53
N GLN A 263 -8.77 8.55 -1.88
CA GLN A 263 -10.23 8.61 -1.69
C GLN A 263 -10.91 9.21 -2.91
N LEU A 264 -12.10 8.67 -3.24
CA LEU A 264 -13.00 9.33 -4.18
C LEU A 264 -13.74 10.45 -3.46
N LYS A 265 -13.07 11.58 -3.29
CA LYS A 265 -13.58 12.73 -2.53
C LYS A 265 -13.36 14.03 -3.26
N VAL A 266 -14.33 14.94 -3.19
CA VAL A 266 -14.21 16.24 -3.84
C VAL A 266 -12.96 16.98 -3.36
N GLY A 267 -12.17 17.49 -4.30
CA GLY A 267 -10.91 18.18 -4.05
C GLY A 267 -9.70 17.26 -3.81
N TYR A 268 -9.85 15.95 -3.99
CA TYR A 268 -8.75 14.98 -4.01
C TYR A 268 -8.25 14.75 -5.44
N ASP A 269 -7.03 14.24 -5.56
CA ASP A 269 -6.42 13.79 -6.79
C ASP A 269 -7.25 12.64 -7.39
N ALA A 270 -7.40 12.65 -8.72
CA ALA A 270 -8.20 11.68 -9.47
C ALA A 270 -7.39 10.42 -9.83
N ASP A 271 -6.73 9.81 -8.84
CA ASP A 271 -5.99 8.56 -8.99
C ASP A 271 -6.99 7.39 -8.94
N LEU A 272 -7.21 6.74 -10.09
CA LEU A 272 -8.28 5.73 -10.25
C LEU A 272 -7.73 4.43 -10.80
N ILE A 273 -8.31 3.32 -10.37
CA ILE A 273 -8.09 2.00 -10.97
C ILE A 273 -9.46 1.40 -11.26
N ALA A 274 -9.66 0.93 -12.50
CA ALA A 274 -10.89 0.25 -12.91
C ALA A 274 -10.61 -1.23 -13.15
N ILE A 275 -11.32 -2.09 -12.43
CA ILE A 275 -11.21 -3.55 -12.54
C ILE A 275 -12.48 -4.17 -13.13
N CYS A 276 -12.33 -5.33 -13.78
CA CYS A 276 -13.45 -6.04 -14.43
C CYS A 276 -14.29 -6.90 -13.49
N SER A 277 -13.84 -7.09 -12.25
CA SER A 277 -14.40 -8.06 -11.28
C SER A 277 -14.64 -7.42 -9.92
N ASN A 278 -15.50 -8.03 -9.09
CA ASN A 278 -15.87 -7.50 -7.77
C ASN A 278 -14.82 -7.87 -6.70
N PRO A 279 -14.05 -6.91 -6.16
CA PRO A 279 -12.98 -7.21 -5.21
C PRO A 279 -13.51 -7.56 -3.80
N PHE A 280 -14.82 -7.41 -3.56
CA PHE A 280 -15.44 -7.82 -2.30
C PHE A 280 -15.77 -9.32 -2.24
N GLU A 281 -15.87 -9.97 -3.40
CA GLU A 281 -16.09 -11.41 -3.50
C GLU A 281 -14.76 -12.17 -3.56
N ASP A 282 -13.78 -11.60 -4.27
CA ASP A 282 -12.44 -12.15 -4.40
C ASP A 282 -11.42 -11.00 -4.44
N ILE A 283 -10.56 -10.91 -3.42
CA ILE A 283 -9.55 -9.84 -3.34
C ILE A 283 -8.42 -10.04 -4.36
N GLU A 284 -8.22 -11.27 -4.86
CA GLU A 284 -7.17 -11.63 -5.81
C GLU A 284 -7.29 -10.89 -7.15
N VAL A 285 -8.49 -10.39 -7.47
CA VAL A 285 -8.74 -9.60 -8.69
C VAL A 285 -7.95 -8.29 -8.73
N LEU A 286 -7.49 -7.79 -7.56
CA LEU A 286 -6.61 -6.62 -7.47
C LEU A 286 -5.13 -6.97 -7.56
N ILE A 287 -4.79 -8.26 -7.48
CA ILE A 287 -3.42 -8.78 -7.51
C ILE A 287 -3.02 -9.12 -8.94
N ASP A 288 -3.93 -9.75 -9.69
CA ASP A 288 -3.72 -10.04 -11.10
C ASP A 288 -4.04 -8.82 -11.97
N THR A 289 -2.98 -8.22 -12.53
CA THR A 289 -3.05 -7.02 -13.37
C THR A 289 -3.86 -7.20 -14.65
N ASP A 290 -4.09 -8.43 -15.14
CA ASP A 290 -4.94 -8.68 -16.31
C ASP A 290 -6.41 -8.28 -16.05
N ASN A 291 -6.80 -8.15 -14.77
CA ASN A 291 -8.13 -7.67 -14.38
C ASN A 291 -8.24 -6.14 -14.38
N ILE A 292 -7.13 -5.42 -14.52
CA ILE A 292 -7.12 -3.95 -14.58
C ILE A 292 -7.45 -3.50 -16.00
N THR A 293 -8.60 -2.85 -16.14
CA THR A 293 -9.13 -2.40 -17.43
C THR A 293 -8.72 -0.98 -17.78
N ARG A 294 -8.50 -0.12 -16.77
CA ARG A 294 -8.00 1.26 -16.89
C ARG A 294 -7.30 1.72 -15.62
N VAL A 295 -6.36 2.64 -15.81
CA VAL A 295 -5.74 3.50 -14.81
C VAL A 295 -5.88 4.94 -15.31
#